data_AF-A0A2N1MZ47-F1
#
_entry.id   AF-A0A2N1MZ47-F1
#
_cell.length_a   1.000
_cell.length_b   1.000
_cell.length_c   1.000
_cell.angle_alpha   90.00
_cell.angle_beta   90.00
_cell.angle_gamma   90.00
#
_symmetry.space_group_name_H-M   'P 1'
#
loop_
_entity.id
_entity.type
_entity.pdbx_description
1 polymer ?
#
loop_
_entity_poly.entity_id
_entity_poly.type
_entity_poly.pdbx_seq_one_letter_code
_entity_poly.pdbx_strand_id
1 'polypeptide(L)'
;MFKEECKKILYSPALNIDIPTGLLKKSFLNALFLALRGGEHYSLQYSHFKFRANGQGFDVNIPQSKTNQRGINGSLNDEKLRIPYHPMIMETYNKYFSKRPGNADKEFYLREYVAEDDYIIYNHWFQKFHVGKK
;
A
#
# COMPACT_ATOMS: atom_id res chain seq x y z
N MET A 1 -4.93 6.86 19.22
CA MET A 1 -4.08 5.94 20.01
C MET A 1 -4.34 4.52 19.51
N PHE A 2 -3.33 3.82 18.97
CA PHE A 2 -3.49 2.40 18.56
C PHE A 2 -3.62 1.53 19.81
N LYS A 3 -4.62 0.63 19.84
CA LYS A 3 -4.78 -0.34 20.94
C LYS A 3 -3.57 -1.28 21.00
N GLU A 4 -3.22 -1.76 22.19
CA GLU A 4 -2.07 -2.66 22.42
C GLU A 4 -2.12 -3.91 21.54
N GLU A 5 -3.31 -4.44 21.26
CA GLU A 5 -3.49 -5.59 20.37
C GLU A 5 -3.09 -5.27 18.92
N CYS A 6 -3.42 -4.06 18.43
CA CYS A 6 -2.99 -3.63 17.11
C CYS A 6 -1.47 -3.51 17.02
N LYS A 7 -0.81 -3.07 18.10
CA LYS A 7 0.65 -3.05 18.17
C LYS A 7 1.23 -4.46 18.01
N LYS A 8 0.69 -5.45 18.73
CA LYS A 8 1.15 -6.85 18.61
C LYS A 8 1.11 -7.37 17.18
N ILE A 9 0.08 -7.01 16.41
CA ILE A 9 -0.02 -7.36 14.99
C ILE A 9 1.06 -6.63 14.18
N LEU A 10 1.21 -5.32 14.38
CA LEU A 10 2.19 -4.48 13.65
C LEU A 10 3.65 -4.87 13.87
N TYR A 11 3.95 -5.46 15.02
CA TYR A 11 5.26 -6.00 15.41
C TYR A 11 5.39 -7.51 15.21
N SER A 12 4.38 -8.17 14.63
CA SER A 12 4.45 -9.61 14.36
C SER A 12 5.61 -9.92 13.40
N PRO A 13 6.37 -11.01 13.63
CA PRO A 13 7.39 -11.48 12.69
C PRO A 13 6.86 -11.70 11.26
N ALA A 14 5.57 -12.02 11.11
CA ALA A 14 4.93 -12.18 9.81
C ALA A 14 4.87 -10.89 8.98
N LEU A 15 5.01 -9.73 9.64
CA LEU A 15 5.07 -8.39 9.03
C LEU A 15 6.50 -7.82 9.07
N ASN A 16 7.51 -8.68 9.10
CA ASN A 16 8.91 -8.25 9.03
C ASN A 16 9.19 -7.59 7.67
N ILE A 17 9.55 -6.31 7.69
CA ILE A 17 9.80 -5.54 6.47
C ILE A 17 11.19 -5.81 5.86
N ASP A 18 12.02 -6.63 6.50
CA ASP A 18 13.34 -7.03 6.02
C ASP A 18 13.31 -8.19 5.02
N ILE A 19 12.12 -8.71 4.72
CA ILE A 19 11.88 -9.68 3.66
C ILE A 19 10.74 -9.20 2.74
N PRO A 20 10.75 -9.55 1.43
CA PRO A 20 9.72 -9.11 0.49
C PRO A 20 8.30 -9.45 0.92
N THR A 21 8.07 -10.68 1.36
CA THR A 21 6.76 -11.17 1.79
C THR A 21 6.20 -10.39 2.98
N GLY A 22 7.03 -10.13 3.99
CA GLY A 22 6.60 -9.39 5.18
C GLY A 22 6.40 -7.89 4.89
N LEU A 23 7.23 -7.31 4.02
CA LEU A 23 7.03 -5.94 3.53
C LEU A 23 5.71 -5.80 2.75
N LEU A 24 5.41 -6.73 1.85
CA LEU A 24 4.15 -6.75 1.10
C LEU A 24 2.96 -6.91 2.06
N LYS A 25 3.00 -7.89 2.97
CA LYS A 25 1.97 -8.10 3.99
C LYS A 25 1.74 -6.87 4.85
N LYS A 26 2.79 -6.14 5.23
CA LYS A 26 2.64 -4.92 6.02
C LYS A 26 2.03 -3.78 5.20
N SER A 27 2.31 -3.70 3.89
CA SER A 27 1.65 -2.74 3.00
C SER A 27 0.13 -2.97 2.85
N PHE A 28 -0.38 -4.18 3.14
CA PHE A 28 -1.81 -4.46 3.21
C PHE A 28 -2.52 -3.75 4.37
N LEU A 29 -1.81 -3.08 5.29
CA LEU A 29 -2.40 -2.14 6.25
C LEU A 29 -3.19 -1.02 5.57
N ASN A 30 -2.98 -0.77 4.28
CA ASN A 30 -3.91 0.01 3.43
C ASN A 30 -5.38 -0.38 3.66
N ALA A 31 -5.70 -1.66 3.88
CA ALA A 31 -7.07 -2.11 4.14
C ALA A 31 -7.64 -1.49 5.42
N LEU A 32 -6.81 -1.28 6.44
CA LEU A 32 -7.19 -0.65 7.70
C LEU A 32 -7.35 0.87 7.54
N PHE A 33 -6.46 1.52 6.80
CA PHE A 33 -6.44 2.99 6.68
C PHE A 33 -7.44 3.53 5.67
N LEU A 34 -7.66 2.81 4.58
CA LEU A 34 -8.46 3.26 3.46
C LEU A 34 -9.88 2.71 3.50
N ALA A 35 -10.14 1.68 4.31
CA ALA A 35 -11.44 1.02 4.45
C ALA A 35 -12.06 0.60 3.10
N LEU A 36 -11.22 0.25 2.13
CA LEU A 36 -11.64 -0.12 0.78
C LEU A 36 -12.15 -1.56 0.73
N ARG A 37 -13.10 -1.82 -0.17
CA ARG A 37 -13.54 -3.18 -0.49
C ARG A 37 -12.47 -3.92 -1.28
N GLY A 38 -12.50 -5.25 -1.25
CA GLY A 38 -11.46 -6.08 -1.90
C GLY A 38 -11.18 -5.73 -3.37
N GLY A 39 -12.21 -5.45 -4.16
CA GLY A 39 -12.04 -5.05 -5.57
C GLY A 39 -11.41 -3.67 -5.75
N GLU A 40 -11.78 -2.70 -4.90
CA GLU A 40 -11.19 -1.34 -4.90
C GLU A 40 -9.73 -1.40 -4.46
N HIS A 41 -9.45 -2.24 -3.47
CA HIS A 41 -8.12 -2.50 -2.93
C HIS A 41 -7.18 -3.09 -4.00
N TYR A 42 -7.68 -4.03 -4.81
CA TYR A 42 -6.97 -4.57 -5.98
C TYR A 42 -6.69 -3.53 -7.08
N SER A 43 -7.52 -2.49 -7.18
CA SER A 43 -7.38 -1.43 -8.19
C SER A 43 -6.57 -0.22 -7.72
N LEU A 44 -6.10 -0.23 -6.45
CA LEU A 44 -5.21 0.82 -5.95
C LEU A 44 -3.99 0.94 -6.85
N GLN A 45 -3.61 2.17 -7.19
CA GLN A 45 -2.41 2.44 -7.98
C GLN A 45 -1.35 3.10 -7.12
N TYR A 46 -0.08 2.90 -7.49
CA TYR A 46 1.05 3.60 -6.86
C TYR A 46 0.88 5.13 -6.94
N SER A 47 0.41 5.63 -8.08
CA SER A 47 0.21 7.07 -8.34
C SER A 47 -0.82 7.74 -7.44
N HIS A 48 -1.73 6.97 -6.82
CA HIS A 48 -2.74 7.48 -5.89
C HIS A 48 -2.12 7.99 -4.59
N PHE A 49 -0.95 7.50 -4.20
CA PHE A 49 -0.28 7.85 -2.95
C PHE A 49 0.59 9.09 -3.16
N LYS A 50 0.23 10.18 -2.47
CA LYS A 50 0.97 11.45 -2.49
C LYS A 50 1.50 11.75 -1.10
N PHE A 51 2.82 11.85 -0.98
CA PHE A 51 3.43 12.27 0.27
C PHE A 51 3.04 13.73 0.55
N ARG A 52 2.58 14.02 1.77
CA ARG A 52 2.16 15.37 2.14
C ARG A 52 3.37 16.28 2.32
N ALA A 53 3.30 17.50 1.79
CA ALA A 53 4.39 18.49 1.89
C ALA A 53 4.81 18.82 3.33
N ASN A 54 3.90 18.68 4.29
CA ASN A 54 4.19 18.87 5.71
C ASN A 54 4.92 17.67 6.36
N GLY A 55 5.26 16.63 5.60
CA GLY A 55 5.93 15.42 6.08
C GLY A 55 5.05 14.47 6.89
N GLN A 56 3.76 14.76 7.05
CA GLN A 56 2.90 14.06 8.01
C GLN A 56 2.11 12.89 7.40
N GLY A 57 2.69 12.12 6.49
CA GLY A 57 2.06 10.93 5.91
C GLY A 57 1.60 11.11 4.47
N PHE A 58 0.66 10.26 4.04
CA PHE A 58 0.18 10.23 2.65
C PHE A 58 -1.27 10.71 2.55
N ASP A 59 -1.54 11.47 1.51
CA ASP A 59 -2.88 11.59 0.94
C ASP A 59 -3.04 10.50 -0.12
N VAL A 60 -4.18 9.80 -0.13
CA VAL A 60 -4.49 8.77 -1.12
C VAL A 60 -5.73 9.20 -1.88
N ASN A 61 -5.54 9.57 -3.15
CA ASN A 61 -6.63 9.99 -4.03
C ASN A 61 -7.09 8.78 -4.84
N ILE A 62 -8.31 8.33 -4.61
CA ILE A 62 -8.91 7.21 -5.34
C ILE A 62 -10.02 7.72 -6.26
N PRO A 63 -10.08 7.22 -7.52
CA PRO A 63 -11.24 7.45 -8.37
C PRO A 63 -12.50 6.87 -7.71
N GLN A 64 -13.64 7.55 -7.80
CA GLN A 64 -14.87 7.20 -7.09
C GLN A 64 -15.26 5.72 -7.24
N SER A 65 -15.66 5.10 -6.11
CA SER A 65 -16.28 3.79 -6.09
C SER A 65 -17.72 3.81 -6.62
N LYS A 66 -18.21 2.67 -7.08
CA LYS A 66 -19.51 2.49 -7.75
C LYS A 66 -20.77 2.80 -6.89
N THR A 67 -20.63 3.15 -5.62
CA THR A 67 -21.77 3.44 -4.73
C THR A 67 -21.68 4.84 -4.14
N ASN A 68 -21.81 5.85 -4.98
CA ASN A 68 -22.32 7.15 -4.56
C ASN A 68 -23.81 7.22 -4.92
N GLN A 69 -24.68 6.74 -4.02
CA GLN A 69 -26.05 7.27 -3.95
C GLN A 69 -25.96 8.68 -3.35
N ARG A 70 -25.41 9.63 -4.09
CA ARG A 70 -25.53 11.06 -3.79
C ARG A 70 -26.25 11.66 -4.98
N GLY A 71 -27.48 12.12 -4.73
CA GLY A 71 -28.44 12.52 -5.75
C GLY A 71 -27.86 13.53 -6.75
N ILE A 72 -28.30 13.40 -8.01
CA ILE A 72 -28.35 14.25 -9.21
C ILE A 72 -27.27 15.36 -9.44
N ASN A 73 -26.62 15.93 -8.42
CA ASN A 73 -25.67 17.04 -8.49
C ASN A 73 -24.27 16.76 -7.89
N GLY A 74 -23.80 15.50 -7.84
CA GLY A 74 -22.47 15.16 -7.31
C GLY A 74 -21.33 15.46 -8.30
N SER A 75 -20.38 16.33 -7.95
CA SER A 75 -19.22 16.60 -8.81
C SER A 75 -18.29 15.38 -8.91
N LEU A 76 -17.59 15.27 -10.04
CA LEU A 76 -16.64 14.22 -10.45
C LEU A 76 -15.33 14.17 -9.63
N ASN A 77 -15.35 14.53 -8.35
CA ASN A 77 -14.13 14.66 -7.57
C ASN A 77 -13.69 13.31 -6.98
N ASP A 78 -12.39 13.00 -7.12
CA ASP A 78 -11.72 11.88 -6.46
C ASP A 78 -11.96 11.90 -4.94
N GLU A 79 -12.12 10.73 -4.33
CA GLU A 79 -12.18 10.62 -2.88
C GLU A 79 -10.77 10.71 -2.31
N LYS A 80 -10.58 11.66 -1.39
CA LYS A 80 -9.30 11.90 -0.73
C LYS A 80 -9.27 11.25 0.65
N LEU A 81 -8.58 10.12 0.74
CA LEU A 81 -8.32 9.40 1.98
C LEU A 81 -6.97 9.81 2.58
N ARG A 82 -6.78 9.55 3.88
CA ARG A 82 -5.56 9.94 4.60
C ARG A 82 -4.94 8.76 5.34
N ILE A 83 -3.65 8.56 5.11
CA ILE A 83 -2.82 7.70 5.92
C ILE A 83 -2.08 8.59 6.93
N PRO A 84 -2.25 8.35 8.25
CA PRO A 84 -1.61 9.15 9.28
C PRO A 84 -0.10 8.94 9.29
N TYR A 85 0.62 9.94 9.78
CA TYR A 85 2.03 9.77 10.10
C TYR A 85 2.20 8.79 11.26
N HIS A 86 3.06 7.80 11.04
CA HIS A 86 3.63 6.99 12.10
C HIS A 86 4.98 6.46 11.57
N PRO A 87 6.08 6.49 12.35
CA PRO A 87 7.40 6.11 11.87
C PRO A 87 7.42 4.76 11.15
N MET A 88 6.85 3.72 11.77
CA MET A 88 6.77 2.38 11.15
C MET A 88 5.96 2.33 9.86
N ILE A 89 4.89 3.14 9.76
CA ILE A 89 4.06 3.19 8.56
C ILE A 89 4.88 3.85 7.44
N MET A 90 5.53 4.97 7.74
CA MET A 90 6.38 5.69 6.77
C MET A 90 7.55 4.83 6.29
N GLU A 91 8.23 4.16 7.21
CA GLU A 91 9.30 3.21 6.89
C GLU A 91 8.82 2.12 5.94
N THR A 92 7.64 1.54 6.21
CA THR A 92 7.03 0.51 5.35
C THR A 92 6.79 1.03 3.94
N TYR A 93 6.12 2.18 3.77
CA TYR A 93 5.85 2.72 2.42
C TYR A 93 7.13 3.16 1.71
N ASN A 94 8.05 3.84 2.40
CA ASN A 94 9.31 4.28 1.81
C ASN A 94 10.13 3.09 1.32
N LYS A 95 10.21 2.01 2.11
CA LYS A 95 10.89 0.78 1.71
C LYS A 95 10.16 0.08 0.56
N TYR A 96 8.83 -0.02 0.61
CA TYR A 96 8.05 -0.63 -0.47
C TYR A 96 8.26 0.12 -1.80
N PHE A 97 8.19 1.44 -1.77
CA PHE A 97 8.35 2.28 -2.96
C PHE A 97 9.79 2.26 -3.49
N SER A 98 10.81 2.24 -2.63
CA SER A 98 12.20 2.16 -3.07
C SER A 98 12.57 0.80 -3.67
N LYS A 99 11.87 -0.27 -3.26
CA LYS A 99 12.04 -1.63 -3.79
C LYS A 99 11.21 -1.90 -5.04
N ARG A 100 10.36 -0.96 -5.46
CA ARG A 100 9.50 -1.10 -6.63
C ARG A 100 10.33 -0.97 -7.94
N PRO A 101 10.24 -1.91 -8.89
CA PRO A 101 10.87 -1.76 -10.20
C PRO A 101 10.30 -0.57 -10.98
N GLY A 102 11.15 0.15 -11.71
CA GLY A 102 10.73 1.34 -12.47
C GLY A 102 9.76 1.05 -13.63
N ASN A 103 9.77 -0.18 -14.18
CA ASN A 103 8.87 -0.64 -15.24
C ASN A 103 7.74 -1.56 -14.71
N ALA A 104 7.41 -1.45 -13.43
CA ALA A 104 6.33 -2.20 -12.83
C ALA A 104 4.96 -1.74 -13.34
N ASP A 105 3.99 -2.65 -13.21
CA ASP A 105 2.56 -2.38 -13.32
C ASP A 105 2.17 -1.13 -12.52
N LYS A 106 1.07 -0.46 -12.90
CA LYS A 106 0.61 0.75 -12.20
C LYS A 106 -0.03 0.44 -10.85
N GLU A 107 -0.59 -0.76 -10.71
CA GLU A 107 -1.30 -1.23 -9.53
C GLU A 107 -0.35 -1.35 -8.33
N PHE A 108 -0.83 -0.98 -7.15
CA PHE A 108 -0.01 -0.82 -5.96
C PHE A 108 0.67 -2.13 -5.57
N TYR A 109 -0.05 -3.25 -5.52
CA TYR A 109 0.44 -4.54 -5.03
C TYR A 109 1.17 -5.34 -6.10
N LEU A 110 2.49 -5.47 -5.95
CA LEU A 110 3.31 -6.29 -6.86
C LEU A 110 3.58 -7.65 -6.26
N ARG A 111 3.75 -8.65 -7.12
CA ARG A 111 4.24 -9.98 -6.72
C ARG A 111 5.63 -9.85 -6.12
N GLU A 112 5.85 -10.48 -4.98
CA GLU A 112 7.14 -10.59 -4.33
C GLU A 112 8.00 -11.69 -4.97
N TYR A 113 9.31 -11.54 -4.87
CA TYR A 113 10.21 -12.69 -4.99
C TYR A 113 10.26 -13.44 -3.65
N VAL A 114 10.17 -14.76 -3.72
CA VAL A 114 10.15 -15.65 -2.54
C VAL A 114 11.47 -16.38 -2.32
N ALA A 115 12.28 -16.55 -3.37
CA ALA A 115 13.60 -17.18 -3.23
C ALA A 115 14.59 -16.19 -2.63
N GLU A 116 15.39 -16.66 -1.66
CA GLU A 116 16.34 -15.80 -0.95
C GLU A 116 17.38 -15.20 -1.88
N ASP A 117 17.87 -15.96 -2.86
CA ASP A 117 18.84 -15.50 -3.84
C ASP A 117 18.36 -14.24 -4.58
N ASP A 118 17.07 -14.18 -4.95
CA ASP A 118 16.49 -13.03 -5.64
C ASP A 118 16.59 -11.75 -4.82
N TYR A 119 16.19 -11.78 -3.54
CA TYR A 119 16.10 -10.56 -2.74
C TYR A 119 17.33 -10.26 -1.88
N ILE A 120 18.17 -11.26 -1.59
CA ILE A 120 19.43 -11.11 -0.85
C ILE A 120 20.58 -10.81 -1.80
N ILE A 121 20.78 -11.61 -2.85
CA ILE A 121 21.94 -11.50 -3.74
C ILE A 121 21.67 -10.45 -4.82
N TYR A 122 20.55 -10.60 -5.53
CA TYR A 122 20.22 -9.69 -6.65
C TYR A 122 19.46 -8.44 -6.20
N ASN A 123 19.06 -8.38 -4.92
CA ASN A 123 18.29 -7.28 -4.35
C ASN A 123 16.98 -7.01 -5.13
N HIS A 124 16.42 -8.04 -5.76
CA HIS A 124 15.12 -8.03 -6.42
C HIS A 124 14.04 -8.43 -5.42
N TRP A 125 13.26 -7.45 -4.99
CA TRP A 125 12.22 -7.67 -3.98
C TRP A 125 10.85 -7.89 -4.60
N PHE A 126 10.52 -7.14 -5.64
CA PHE A 126 9.23 -7.21 -6.31
C PHE A 126 9.41 -7.44 -7.81
N GLN A 127 8.54 -8.27 -8.37
CA GLN A 127 8.37 -8.42 -9.79
C GLN A 127 7.61 -7.21 -10.35
N LYS A 128 7.67 -7.03 -11.67
CA LYS A 128 6.91 -5.97 -12.35
C LYS A 128 5.40 -6.21 -12.38
N PHE A 129 4.93 -7.40 -12.03
CA PHE A 129 3.54 -7.81 -12.21
C PHE A 129 2.70 -7.62 -10.95
N HIS A 130 1.46 -7.17 -11.12
CA HIS A 130 0.46 -7.14 -10.06
C HIS A 130 0.18 -8.53 -9.48
N VAL A 131 -0.13 -8.61 -8.18
CA VAL A 131 -0.40 -9.89 -7.45
C VAL A 131 -1.55 -10.71 -8.06
N GLY A 132 -2.51 -10.03 -8.70
CA GLY A 132 -3.67 -10.66 -9.32
C GLY A 132 -3.47 -11.12 -10.77
N LYS A 133 -2.34 -10.81 -11.39
CA LYS A 133 -2.06 -11.27 -12.76
C LYS A 133 -1.53 -12.70 -12.71
N LYS A 134 -2.01 -13.54 -13.63
CA LYS A 134 -1.42 -14.87 -13.87
C LYS A 134 -0.08 -14.69 -14.57
#